data_AF-A0A1Q7FPT9-F1
#
_entry.id   AF-A0A1Q7FPT9-F1
#
_cell.length_a   1.000
_cell.length_b   1.000
_cell.length_c   1.000
_cell.angle_alpha   90.00
_cell.angle_beta   90.00
_cell.angle_gamma   90.00
#
_symmetry.space_group_name_H-M   'P 1'
#
loop_
_entity.id
_entity.type
_entity.pdbx_description
1 polymer ?
#
loop_
_entity_poly.entity_id
_entity_poly.type
_entity_poly.pdbx_seq_one_letter_code
_entity_poly.pdbx_strand_id
1 'polypeptide(L)'
;MDEQSALTQVRTALIEALEARRGLVAFSRLEALEMDQHARTVERGALDQIRRLLPDAPADPHLQQVQTRLGRMEEALQGLAARTNIQERSRALERDDITWRAFEEISWLLGMR
;
A
#
# COMPACT_ATOMS: atom_id res chain seq x y z
N MET A 1 -7.04 -17.68 -12.28
CA MET A 1 -5.83 -16.88 -12.54
C MET A 1 -4.66 -17.72 -12.08
N ASP A 2 -3.67 -17.97 -12.93
CA ASP A 2 -2.45 -18.63 -12.49
C ASP A 2 -1.61 -17.69 -11.61
N GLU A 3 -0.81 -18.23 -10.71
CA GLU A 3 -0.06 -17.44 -9.72
C GLU A 3 1.02 -16.57 -10.35
N GLN A 4 1.58 -16.99 -11.47
CA GLN A 4 2.54 -16.19 -12.22
C GLN A 4 1.89 -14.90 -12.75
N SER A 5 0.68 -15.02 -13.31
CA SER A 5 -0.14 -13.90 -13.76
C SER A 5 -0.54 -12.99 -12.61
N ALA A 6 -0.90 -13.57 -11.45
CA ALA A 6 -1.19 -12.80 -10.25
C ALA A 6 0.03 -11.98 -9.78
N LEU A 7 1.20 -12.61 -9.72
CA LEU A 7 2.45 -11.94 -9.35
C LEU A 7 2.81 -10.84 -10.33
N THR A 8 2.68 -11.08 -11.64
CA THR A 8 2.89 -10.04 -12.66
C THR A 8 1.93 -8.86 -12.46
N GLN A 9 0.64 -9.11 -12.23
CA GLN A 9 -0.33 -8.05 -12.02
C GLN A 9 -0.08 -7.25 -10.73
N VAL A 10 0.31 -7.93 -9.64
CA VAL A 10 0.74 -7.26 -8.40
C VAL A 10 1.95 -6.37 -8.66
N ARG A 11 2.93 -6.85 -9.43
CA ARG A 11 4.10 -6.08 -9.81
C ARG A 11 3.74 -4.86 -10.65
N THR A 12 2.86 -5.01 -11.63
CA THR A 12 2.37 -3.90 -12.45
C THR A 12 1.68 -2.83 -11.61
N ALA A 13 0.77 -3.23 -10.70
CA ALA A 13 0.07 -2.28 -9.83
C ALA A 13 1.03 -1.46 -8.95
N LEU A 14 2.10 -2.08 -8.44
CA LEU A 14 3.13 -1.38 -7.66
C LEU A 14 3.95 -0.42 -8.51
N ILE A 15 4.34 -0.82 -9.72
CA ILE A 15 5.09 0.06 -10.64
C ILE A 15 4.26 1.30 -10.99
N GLU A 16 2.99 1.12 -11.35
CA GLU A 16 2.08 2.22 -11.66
C GLU A 16 1.94 3.20 -10.47
N ALA A 17 1.82 2.65 -9.26
CA ALA A 17 1.75 3.46 -8.04
C ALA A 17 3.04 4.22 -7.74
N LEU A 18 4.21 3.58 -7.93
CA LEU A 18 5.52 4.21 -7.77
C LEU A 18 5.74 5.33 -8.79
N GLU A 19 5.35 5.11 -10.05
CA GLU A 19 5.43 6.12 -11.11
C GLU A 19 4.51 7.30 -10.84
N ALA A 20 3.25 7.05 -10.45
CA ALA A 20 2.32 8.09 -10.05
C ALA A 20 2.88 8.94 -8.91
N ARG A 21 3.49 8.30 -7.90
CA ARG A 21 4.13 8.98 -6.77
C ARG A 21 5.32 9.83 -7.19
N ARG A 22 6.18 9.33 -8.09
CA ARG A 22 7.28 10.11 -8.67
C ARG A 22 6.76 11.31 -9.48
N GLY A 23 5.66 11.13 -10.20
CA GLY A 23 4.98 12.19 -10.93
C GLY A 23 4.52 13.33 -10.00
N LEU A 24 3.97 13.00 -8.84
CA LEU A 24 3.57 14.00 -7.84
C LEU A 24 4.77 14.86 -7.40
N VAL A 25 5.93 14.25 -7.15
CA VAL A 25 7.16 14.97 -6.77
C VAL A 25 7.66 15.90 -7.90
N ALA A 26 7.50 15.49 -9.17
CA ALA A 26 7.97 16.25 -10.32
C ALA A 26 7.13 17.51 -10.61
N PHE A 27 5.84 17.52 -10.26
CA PHE A 27 4.95 18.68 -10.42
C PHE A 27 4.92 19.53 -9.14
N SER A 28 6.03 20.23 -8.85
CA SER A 28 6.24 21.10 -7.67
C SER A 28 5.33 22.34 -7.55
N ARG A 29 4.23 22.41 -8.32
CA ARG A 29 3.26 23.52 -8.29
C ARG A 29 2.05 23.27 -7.39
N LEU A 30 1.88 22.05 -6.88
CA LEU A 30 0.87 21.73 -5.87
C LEU A 30 1.38 22.13 -4.48
N GLU A 31 0.47 22.55 -3.60
CA GLU A 31 0.84 22.79 -2.21
C GLU A 31 1.30 21.46 -1.56
N ALA A 32 2.32 21.50 -0.70
CA ALA A 32 2.94 20.30 -0.13
C ALA A 32 1.93 19.36 0.56
N LEU A 33 0.84 19.91 1.10
CA LEU A 33 -0.26 19.16 1.71
C LEU A 33 -1.11 18.39 0.68
N GLU A 34 -1.39 19.00 -0.47
CA GLU A 34 -2.17 18.37 -1.55
C GLU A 34 -1.38 17.24 -2.21
N MET A 35 -0.06 17.40 -2.30
CA MET A 35 0.86 16.37 -2.79
C MET A 35 0.88 15.15 -1.86
N ASP A 36 0.97 15.36 -0.55
CA ASP A 36 0.96 14.27 0.42
C ASP A 36 -0.38 13.51 0.38
N GLN A 37 -1.51 14.22 0.35
CA GLN A 37 -2.84 13.59 0.24
C GLN A 37 -3.00 12.75 -1.04
N HIS A 38 -2.51 13.24 -2.17
CA HIS A 38 -2.51 12.47 -3.41
C HIS A 38 -1.62 11.23 -3.32
N ALA A 39 -0.43 11.36 -2.73
CA ALA A 39 0.47 10.22 -2.53
C ALA A 39 -0.20 9.14 -1.67
N ARG A 40 -0.87 9.53 -0.57
CA ARG A 40 -1.62 8.59 0.28
C ARG A 40 -2.75 7.89 -0.47
N THR A 41 -3.45 8.62 -1.34
CA THR A 41 -4.54 8.06 -2.13
C THR A 41 -4.02 7.00 -3.11
N VAL A 42 -2.90 7.27 -3.78
CA VAL A 42 -2.23 6.33 -4.69
C VAL A 42 -1.78 5.08 -3.93
N GLU A 43 -1.10 5.25 -2.80
CA GLU A 43 -0.60 4.15 -1.96
C GLU A 43 -1.74 3.22 -1.51
N ARG A 44 -2.84 3.80 -0.99
CA ARG A 44 -4.03 3.04 -0.58
C ARG A 44 -4.69 2.31 -1.75
N GLY A 45 -4.87 3.00 -2.88
CA GLY A 45 -5.47 2.43 -4.07
C GLY A 45 -4.68 1.22 -4.59
N ALA A 46 -3.36 1.32 -4.59
CA ALA A 46 -2.47 0.23 -4.99
C ALA A 46 -2.62 -0.99 -4.07
N LEU A 47 -2.62 -0.79 -2.75
CA LEU A 47 -2.78 -1.88 -1.78
C LEU A 47 -4.15 -2.55 -1.90
N ASP A 48 -5.22 -1.77 -2.11
CA ASP A 48 -6.57 -2.31 -2.35
C ASP A 48 -6.62 -3.13 -3.65
N GLN A 49 -5.94 -2.69 -4.71
CA GLN A 49 -5.84 -3.43 -5.97
C GLN A 49 -5.04 -4.72 -5.79
N ILE A 50 -3.88 -4.68 -5.14
CA ILE A 50 -3.04 -5.85 -4.84
C ILE A 50 -3.85 -6.89 -4.06
N ARG A 51 -4.63 -6.45 -3.06
CA ARG A 51 -5.48 -7.37 -2.29
C ARG A 51 -6.49 -8.12 -3.15
N ARG A 52 -7.09 -7.46 -4.17
CA ARG A 52 -8.03 -8.10 -5.11
C ARG A 52 -7.36 -9.05 -6.10
N LEU A 53 -6.06 -8.87 -6.33
CA LEU A 53 -5.25 -9.70 -7.23
C LEU A 53 -4.65 -10.93 -6.54
N LEU A 54 -4.61 -10.95 -5.20
CA LEU A 54 -4.12 -12.11 -4.48
C LEU A 54 -5.12 -13.27 -4.54
N PRO A 55 -4.67 -14.51 -4.80
CA PRO A 55 -5.49 -15.69 -4.55
C PRO A 55 -5.70 -15.87 -3.04
N ASP A 56 -6.79 -16.53 -2.64
CA ASP A 56 -7.11 -16.75 -1.22
C ASP A 56 -6.03 -17.58 -0.51
N ALA A 57 -5.46 -18.57 -1.20
CA ALA A 57 -4.43 -19.47 -0.69
C ALA A 57 -3.26 -19.59 -1.70
N PRO A 58 -2.35 -18.59 -1.75
CA PRO A 58 -1.19 -18.63 -2.64
C PRO A 58 -0.22 -19.76 -2.27
N ALA A 59 0.27 -20.50 -3.25
CA ALA A 59 1.39 -21.43 -3.12
C ALA A 59 2.74 -20.75 -3.40
N ASP A 60 2.76 -19.72 -4.26
CA ASP A 60 3.95 -18.93 -4.56
C ASP A 60 4.48 -18.20 -3.29
N PRO A 61 5.78 -18.37 -2.94
CA PRO A 61 6.35 -17.76 -1.75
C PRO A 61 6.35 -16.23 -1.71
N HIS A 62 6.38 -15.56 -2.86
CA HIS A 62 6.29 -14.10 -2.91
C HIS A 62 4.86 -13.66 -2.64
N LEU A 63 3.87 -14.30 -3.25
CA LEU A 63 2.46 -13.99 -2.99
C LEU A 63 2.06 -14.26 -1.55
N GLN A 64 2.55 -15.34 -0.94
CA GLN A 64 2.37 -15.61 0.50
C GLN A 64 2.95 -14.47 1.37
N GLN A 65 4.14 -13.98 1.02
CA GLN A 65 4.75 -12.89 1.77
C GLN A 65 4.00 -11.57 1.57
N VAL A 66 3.48 -11.28 0.37
CA VAL A 66 2.62 -10.11 0.13
C VAL A 66 1.35 -10.21 0.97
N GLN A 67 0.68 -11.38 0.95
CA GLN A 67 -0.52 -11.63 1.77
C GLN A 67 -0.22 -11.44 3.27
N THR A 68 0.92 -11.94 3.74
CA THR A 68 1.36 -11.77 5.14
C THR A 68 1.53 -10.29 5.51
N ARG A 69 2.12 -9.47 4.63
CA ARG A 69 2.34 -8.04 4.88
C ARG A 69 1.03 -7.25 4.88
N LEU A 70 0.12 -7.56 3.95
CA LEU A 70 -1.23 -6.99 3.95
C LEU A 70 -1.99 -7.36 5.22
N GLY A 71 -1.90 -8.61 5.68
CA GLY A 71 -2.54 -9.04 6.92
C GLY A 71 -2.05 -8.25 8.14
N ARG A 72 -0.74 -8.05 8.27
CA ARG A 72 -0.17 -7.22 9.35
C ARG A 72 -0.62 -5.76 9.29
N MET A 73 -0.74 -5.21 8.08
CA MET A 73 -1.29 -3.87 7.88
C MET A 73 -2.76 -3.82 8.35
N GLU A 74 -3.59 -4.78 7.96
CA GLU A 74 -5.00 -4.84 8.36
C GLU A 74 -5.14 -4.98 9.89
N GLU A 75 -4.34 -5.82 10.53
CA GLU A 75 -4.28 -5.95 12.00
C GLU A 75 -3.92 -4.62 12.67
N ALA A 76 -2.92 -3.91 12.15
CA ALA A 76 -2.52 -2.60 12.67
C ALA A 76 -3.65 -1.55 12.50
N LEU A 77 -4.33 -1.55 11.36
CA LEU A 77 -5.47 -0.67 11.10
C LEU A 77 -6.67 -0.97 12.01
N GLN A 78 -6.94 -2.25 12.28
CA GLN A 78 -7.98 -2.67 13.22
C GLN A 78 -7.61 -2.25 14.66
N GLY A 79 -6.35 -2.44 15.05
CA GLY A 79 -5.81 -1.96 16.32
C GLY A 79 -5.98 -0.45 16.48
N LEU A 80 -5.64 0.31 15.44
CA LEU A 80 -5.87 1.75 15.40
C LEU A 80 -7.35 2.11 15.53
N ALA A 81 -8.24 1.42 14.81
CA ALA A 81 -9.68 1.65 14.88
C ALA A 81 -10.25 1.42 16.29
N ALA A 82 -9.76 0.41 17.01
CA ALA A 82 -10.19 0.08 18.37
C ALA A 82 -9.75 1.11 19.43
N ARG A 83 -8.76 1.98 19.14
CA ARG A 83 -8.31 3.02 20.09
C ARG A 83 -9.38 4.10 20.24
N THR A 84 -9.87 4.27 21.48
CA THR A 84 -10.88 5.30 21.82
C THR A 84 -10.26 6.62 22.27
N ASN A 85 -9.01 6.61 22.74
CA ASN A 85 -8.30 7.79 23.24
C ASN A 85 -7.31 8.35 22.21
N ILE A 86 -7.78 8.69 21.02
CA ILE A 86 -6.98 9.31 19.96
C ILE A 86 -7.81 10.36 19.21
N GLN A 87 -7.21 11.52 18.94
CA GLN A 87 -7.85 12.55 18.14
C GLN A 87 -7.94 12.11 16.68
N GLU A 88 -9.00 12.53 15.97
CA GLU A 88 -9.25 12.08 14.59
C GLU A 88 -8.11 12.46 13.64
N ARG A 89 -7.52 13.64 13.80
CA ARG A 89 -6.35 14.06 13.00
C ARG A 89 -5.14 13.15 13.22
N SER A 90 -4.86 12.77 14.48
CA SER A 90 -3.76 11.84 14.79
C SER A 90 -4.05 10.45 14.25
N ARG A 91 -5.31 10.01 14.30
CA ARG A 91 -5.76 8.73 13.73
C ARG A 91 -5.55 8.70 12.21
N ALA A 92 -5.87 9.78 11.51
CA ALA A 92 -5.64 9.88 10.07
C ALA A 92 -4.15 9.75 9.73
N LEU A 93 -3.28 10.50 10.43
CA LEU A 93 -1.82 10.42 10.23
C LEU A 93 -1.26 9.03 10.53
N GLU A 94 -1.72 8.37 11.59
CA GLU A 94 -1.26 7.02 11.95
C GLU A 94 -1.73 5.98 10.94
N ARG A 95 -2.95 6.12 10.41
CA ARG A 95 -3.46 5.28 9.30
C ARG A 95 -2.60 5.44 8.05
N ASP A 96 -2.23 6.67 7.72
CA ASP A 96 -1.40 6.96 6.55
C ASP A 96 0.01 6.37 6.70
N ASP A 97 0.62 6.47 7.89
CA ASP A 97 1.92 5.84 8.19
C ASP A 97 1.86 4.31 8.12
N ILE A 98 0.82 3.67 8.68
CA ILE A 98 0.62 2.21 8.57
C ILE A 98 0.53 1.77 7.10
N THR A 99 -0.27 2.50 6.32
CA THR A 99 -0.47 2.21 4.89
C THR A 99 0.85 2.37 4.12
N TRP A 100 1.57 3.47 4.37
CA TRP A 100 2.83 3.77 3.72
C TRP A 100 3.88 2.70 3.96
N ARG A 101 4.06 2.29 5.21
CA ARG A 101 5.01 1.25 5.58
C ARG A 101 4.68 -0.08 4.88
N ALA A 102 3.41 -0.47 4.84
CA ALA A 102 3.00 -1.68 4.16
C ALA A 102 3.31 -1.62 2.65
N PHE A 103 3.04 -0.47 2.02
CA PHE A 103 3.37 -0.24 0.61
C PHE A 103 4.88 -0.34 0.35
N GLU A 104 5.72 0.28 1.19
CA GLU A 104 7.18 0.18 1.06
C GLU A 104 7.69 -1.24 1.26
N GLU A 105 7.22 -1.93 2.29
CA GLU A 105 7.62 -3.30 2.60
C GLU A 105 7.30 -4.26 1.45
N ILE A 106 6.12 -4.12 0.83
CA ILE A 106 5.71 -4.94 -0.33
C ILE A 106 6.53 -4.57 -1.56
N SER A 107 6.78 -3.27 -1.80
CA SER A 107 7.63 -2.81 -2.91
C SER A 107 9.04 -3.40 -2.79
N TRP A 108 9.65 -3.33 -1.61
CA TRP A 108 10.98 -3.88 -1.35
C TRP A 108 11.03 -5.40 -1.47
N LEU A 109 10.02 -6.09 -0.95
CA LEU A 109 9.87 -7.55 -1.06
C LEU A 109 9.93 -8.01 -2.53
N LEU A 110 9.32 -7.24 -3.43
CA LEU A 110 9.28 -7.55 -4.85
C LEU A 110 10.41 -6.91 -5.67
N GLY A 111 11.40 -6.31 -4.99
CA GLY A 111 12.61 -5.76 -5.62
C GLY A 111 12.39 -4.43 -6.34
N MET A 112 11.33 -3.69 -6.00
CA MET A 112 10.99 -2.41 -6.61
C MET A 112 11.54 -1.25 -5.78
N ARG A 113 12.16 -0.28 -6.46
CA ARG A 113 12.69 0.97 -5.90
C ARG A 113 12.35 2.12 -6.82
#